data_AF-A0A954KCW9-F1
#
_entry.id   AF-A0A954KCW9-F1
#
_cell.length_a   1.000
_cell.length_b   1.000
_cell.length_c   1.000
_cell.angle_alpha   90.00
_cell.angle_beta   90.00
_cell.angle_gamma   90.00
#
_symmetry.space_group_name_H-M   'P 1'
#
loop_
_entity.id
_entity.type
_entity.pdbx_description
1 polymer ?
#
loop_
_entity_poly.entity_id
_entity_poly.type
_entity_poly.pdbx_seq_one_letter_code
_entity_poly.pdbx_strand_id
1 'polypeptide(L)' 'MSPSTLALACGGLFVLGSLTGCQATMNGQTLPSPTYLTDDVQYFPAGEEFLLPNQVRALEEYKAAQESFESDLDVIR' A
#
# COMPACT_ATOMS: atom_id res chain seq x y z
N MET A 1 -29.38 47.71 -0.84
CA MET A 1 -29.35 46.49 0.02
C MET A 1 -29.31 46.96 1.45
N SER A 2 -30.20 46.49 2.33
CA SER A 2 -30.22 46.93 3.73
C SER A 2 -29.06 46.30 4.51
N PRO A 3 -28.54 46.95 5.56
CA PRO A 3 -27.44 46.38 6.37
C PRO A 3 -27.79 45.02 6.97
N SER A 4 -29.08 44.77 7.24
CA SER A 4 -29.60 43.48 7.70
C SER A 4 -29.45 42.36 6.66
N THR A 5 -29.65 42.65 5.36
CA THR A 5 -29.46 41.65 4.30
C THR A 5 -27.99 41.28 4.08
N LEU A 6 -27.07 42.23 4.28
CA LEU A 6 -25.63 41.98 4.20
C LEU A 6 -25.16 41.07 5.35
N ALA A 7 -25.63 41.36 6.57
CA ALA A 7 -25.29 40.58 7.77
C ALA A 7 -25.76 39.12 7.67
N LEU A 8 -26.99 38.89 7.18
CA LEU A 8 -27.49 37.52 6.98
C LEU A 8 -26.69 36.75 5.92
N ALA A 9 -26.31 37.40 4.82
CA ALA A 9 -25.53 36.77 3.76
C ALA A 9 -24.12 36.39 4.22
N CYS A 10 -23.42 37.28 4.93
CA CYS A 10 -22.10 37.01 5.47
C CYS A 10 -22.13 35.93 6.57
N GLY A 11 -23.13 35.97 7.46
CA GLY A 11 -23.31 34.95 8.50
C GLY A 11 -23.61 33.57 7.92
N GLY A 12 -24.50 33.50 6.91
CA GLY A 12 -24.82 32.25 6.22
C GLY A 12 -23.61 31.62 5.53
N LEU A 13 -22.77 32.43 4.88
CA LEU A 13 -21.56 31.93 4.22
C LEU A 13 -20.53 31.37 5.21
N PHE A 14 -20.37 32.01 6.37
CA PHE A 14 -19.45 31.56 7.42
C PHE A 14 -19.90 30.23 8.06
N VAL A 15 -21.20 30.06 8.28
CA VAL A 15 -21.77 28.81 8.79
C VAL A 15 -21.59 27.69 7.76
N LEU A 16 -21.88 27.93 6.48
CA LEU A 16 -21.72 26.93 5.43
C LEU A 16 -20.26 26.49 5.25
N GLY A 17 -19.30 27.43 5.32
CA GLY A 17 -17.88 27.12 5.22
C GLY A 17 -17.29 26.38 6.43
N SER A 18 -17.93 26.47 7.60
CA SER A 18 -17.50 25.75 8.81
C SER A 18 -18.08 24.34 8.92
N LEU A 19 -19.14 24.03 8.17
CA LEU A 19 -19.72 22.68 8.04
C LEU A 19 -18.93 21.78 7.08
N THR A 20 -18.12 22.36 6.19
CA THR A 20 -17.23 21.61 5.31
C THR A 20 -15.90 21.35 6.01
N GLY A 21 -15.61 20.08 6.32
CA GLY A 21 -14.28 19.68 6.80
C GLY A 21 -13.19 19.97 5.77
N CYS A 22 -11.95 20.12 6.23
CA CYS A 22 -10.79 20.28 5.35
C CYS A 22 -10.50 18.93 4.67
N GLN A 23 -11.12 18.71 3.51
CA GLN A 23 -10.95 17.51 2.71
C GLN A 23 -9.49 17.41 2.26
N ALA A 24 -8.77 16.38 2.72
CA ALA A 24 -7.37 16.19 2.38
C ALA A 24 -7.25 15.64 0.95
N THR A 25 -6.75 16.48 0.04
CA THR A 25 -6.40 16.06 -1.33
C THR A 25 -4.90 15.86 -1.44
N MET A 26 -4.47 14.64 -1.76
CA MET A 26 -3.06 14.30 -1.95
C MET A 26 -2.92 13.49 -3.24
N ASN A 27 -1.89 13.76 -4.05
CA ASN A 27 -1.65 13.08 -5.34
C ASN A 27 -2.86 13.05 -6.30
N GLY A 28 -3.72 14.07 -6.25
CA GLY A 28 -4.95 14.13 -7.06
C GLY A 28 -6.09 13.22 -6.56
N GLN A 29 -5.93 12.56 -5.42
CA GLN A 29 -6.96 11.77 -4.75
C GLN A 29 -7.47 12.50 -3.52
N THR A 30 -8.80 12.48 -3.33
CA THR A 30 -9.40 12.82 -2.04
C THR A 30 -9.27 11.64 -1.10
N LEU A 31 -8.57 11.82 0.01
CA LEU A 31 -8.39 10.77 1.00
C LEU A 31 -9.63 10.65 1.90
N PRO A 32 -10.06 9.42 2.26
CA PRO A 32 -11.19 9.17 3.15
C PRO A 32 -11.02 9.74 4.56
N SER A 33 -9.77 9.87 5.03
CA SER A 33 -9.44 10.42 6.35
C SER A 33 -8.10 11.16 6.31
N PRO A 34 -7.85 12.10 7.25
CA PRO A 34 -6.59 12.84 7.32
C PRO A 34 -5.34 11.96 7.57
N THR A 35 -5.53 10.82 8.24
CA THR A 35 -4.46 9.89 8.61
C THR A 35 -4.38 8.67 7.70
N TYR A 36 -5.09 8.67 6.56
CA TYR A 36 -5.20 7.51 5.67
C TYR A 36 -3.85 6.92 5.22
N LEU A 37 -2.82 7.77 5.05
CA LEU A 37 -1.48 7.33 4.65
C LEU A 37 -0.66 6.72 5.79
N THR A 38 -1.03 7.01 7.04
CA THR A 38 -0.37 6.54 8.26
C THR A 38 -1.26 5.57 9.04
N ASP A 39 -2.37 5.13 8.45
CA ASP A 39 -3.27 4.17 9.07
C ASP A 39 -2.73 2.77 8.78
N ASP A 40 -2.09 2.19 9.79
CA ASP A 40 -1.22 1.03 9.66
C ASP A 40 -1.99 -0.30 9.46
N VAL A 41 -3.30 -0.26 9.23
CA VAL A 41 -4.12 -1.48 9.09
C VAL A 41 -4.81 -1.52 7.73
N GLN A 42 -4.02 -1.66 6.67
CA GLN A 42 -4.47 -2.49 5.57
C GLN A 42 -4.30 -3.94 6.03
N TYR A 43 -5.40 -4.62 6.33
CA TYR A 43 -5.37 -6.03 6.75
C TYR A 43 -4.68 -6.88 5.68
N PHE A 44 -3.50 -7.41 6.00
CA PHE A 44 -2.84 -8.45 5.22
C PHE A 44 -3.12 -9.79 5.91
N PRO A 45 -3.75 -10.76 5.24
CA PRO A 45 -3.91 -12.09 5.81
C PRO A 45 -2.53 -12.69 6.11
N ALA A 46 -2.48 -13.59 7.09
CA ALA A 46 -1.27 -14.38 7.33
C ALA A 46 -0.87 -15.07 6.02
N GLY A 47 0.39 -14.86 5.61
CA GLY A 47 0.95 -15.52 4.44
C GLY A 47 1.13 -17.02 4.65
N GLU A 48 1.71 -17.68 3.65
CA GLU A 48 2.19 -19.05 3.80
C GLU A 48 3.16 -19.19 4.99
N GLU A 49 3.06 -20.28 5.75
CA GLU A 49 3.96 -20.54 6.89
C GLU A 49 5.42 -20.70 6.46
N PHE A 50 5.62 -21.17 5.22
CA PHE A 50 6.94 -21.41 4.65
C PHE A 50 7.40 -20.24 3.77
N LEU A 51 8.34 -19.45 4.29
CA LEU A 51 8.78 -18.19 3.66
C LEU A 51 9.89 -18.36 2.60
N LEU A 52 10.39 -19.58 2.38
CA LEU A 52 11.63 -19.83 1.63
C LEU A 52 11.49 -20.70 0.35
N PRO A 53 10.39 -20.65 -0.42
CA PRO A 53 10.22 -21.52 -1.60
C PRO A 53 11.32 -21.29 -2.65
N ASN A 54 11.76 -20.03 -2.83
CA ASN A 54 12.84 -19.68 -3.74
C ASN A 54 14.18 -20.30 -3.34
N GLN A 55 14.46 -20.40 -2.04
CA GLN A 55 15.72 -20.97 -1.55
C GLN A 55 15.75 -22.48 -1.70
N VAL A 56 14.60 -23.15 -1.44
CA VAL A 56 14.46 -24.59 -1.66
C VAL A 56 14.69 -24.93 -3.13
N ARG A 57 14.00 -24.24 -4.04
CA ARG A 57 14.16 -24.45 -5.47
C ARG A 57 15.60 -24.25 -5.94
N ALA A 58 16.27 -23.19 -5.46
CA ALA A 58 17.67 -22.93 -5.80
C ALA A 58 18.61 -24.05 -5.30
N LEU A 59 18.35 -24.61 -4.11
CA LEU A 59 19.12 -25.73 -3.57
C LEU A 59 18.88 -27.03 -4.35
N GLU A 60 17.66 -27.28 -4.80
CA GLU A 60 17.32 -28.44 -5.63
C GLU A 60 18.01 -28.37 -6.99
N GLU A 61 17.94 -27.21 -7.66
CA GLU A 61 18.62 -26.96 -8.93
C GLU A 61 20.14 -27.13 -8.80
N TYR A 62 20.73 -26.62 -7.71
CA TYR A 62 22.16 -26.77 -7.43
C TYR A 62 22.56 -28.24 -7.26
N LYS A 63 21.79 -29.03 -6.51
CA LYS A 63 22.05 -30.46 -6.31
C LYS A 63 21.96 -31.24 -7.62
N ALA A 64 20.93 -31.00 -8.41
CA ALA A 64 20.76 -31.65 -9.71
C ALA A 64 21.93 -31.34 -10.66
N ALA A 65 22.42 -30.09 -10.65
CA ALA A 65 23.59 -29.72 -11.43
C ALA A 65 24.85 -30.48 -10.94
N GLN A 66 25.09 -30.56 -9.63
CA GLN A 66 26.23 -31.31 -9.09
C GLN A 66 26.19 -32.80 -9.48
N GLU A 67 25.03 -33.44 -9.36
CA GLU A 67 24.86 -34.84 -9.75
C GLU A 67 25.12 -35.05 -11.24
N SER A 68 24.66 -34.14 -12.12
CA SER A 68 24.98 -34.21 -13.54
C SER A 68 26.48 -34.07 -13.82
N PHE A 69 27.14 -33.11 -13.16
CA PHE A 69 28.58 -32.90 -13.31
C PHE A 69 29.38 -34.11 -12.82
N GLU A 70 28.99 -34.71 -11.70
CA GLU A 70 29.66 -35.90 -11.16
C GLU A 70 29.49 -37.11 -12.11
N SER A 71 28.29 -37.31 -12.66
CA SER A 71 28.05 -38.37 -13.65
C SER A 71 28.87 -38.20 -14.94
N ASP A 72 29.03 -36.96 -15.40
CA ASP A 72 29.84 -36.66 -16.59
C ASP A 72 31.33 -36.95 -16.34
N LEU A 73 31.84 -36.68 -15.12
CA LEU A 73 33.21 -36.98 -14.75
C LEU A 73 33.50 -38.49 -14.67
N ASP A 74 32.52 -39.28 -14.21
CA ASP A 74 32.65 -40.74 -14.16
C ASP A 74 32.70 -41.39 -15.55
N VAL A 75 32.09 -40.80 -16.57
CA VAL A 75 32.16 -41.29 -17.96
C VAL A 75 33.55 -41.07 -18.59
N ILE A 76 34.28 -40.03 -18.15
CA ILE A 76 35.58 -39.65 -18.73
C ILE A 76 36.75 -40.40 -18.05
N ARG A 77 36.53 -40.99 -16.86
CA ARG A 77 37.55 -41.70 -16.07
C ARG A 77 37.75 -43.15 -16.51
#